data_AF-A0A329YGX7-F1
#
_entry.id   AF-A0A329YGX7-F1
#
_cell.length_a   1.000
_cell.length_b   1.000
_cell.length_c   1.000
_cell.angle_alpha   90.00
_cell.angle_beta   90.00
_cell.angle_gamma   90.00
#
_symmetry.space_group_name_H-M   'P 1'
#
loop_
_entity.id
_entity.type
_entity.pdbx_description
1 polymer ?
#
loop_
_entity_poly.entity_id
_entity_poly.type
_entity_poly.pdbx_seq_one_letter_code
_entity_poly.pdbx_strand_id
1 'polypeptide(L)'
;MNNKTADTKVLTTHVPLSLAEKVDQIAARLERSRGWIVKQALNDWVALQEERHRLTLEALADVDAGNVVDHQLIGDWVRSLGTSEDEAQSR
;
A
#
# COMPACT_ATOMS: atom_id res chain seq x y z
N MET A 1 -5.67 28.16 25.08
CA MET A 1 -5.50 27.32 23.87
C MET A 1 -6.76 26.50 23.64
N ASN A 2 -7.50 26.79 22.58
CA ASN A 2 -8.75 26.08 22.27
C ASN A 2 -8.42 24.74 21.60
N ASN A 3 -8.63 23.65 22.32
CA ASN A 3 -8.47 22.30 21.79
C ASN A 3 -9.68 21.98 20.90
N LYS A 4 -9.54 22.16 19.58
CA LYS A 4 -10.55 21.76 18.59
C LYS A 4 -10.57 20.23 18.57
N THR A 5 -11.42 19.61 19.38
CA THR A 5 -11.72 18.17 19.29
C THR A 5 -12.17 17.89 17.86
N ALA A 6 -11.43 17.03 17.14
CA ALA A 6 -11.79 16.64 15.79
C ALA A 6 -13.21 16.08 15.77
N ASP A 7 -14.06 16.58 14.87
CA ASP A 7 -15.43 16.09 14.69
C ASP A 7 -15.38 14.60 14.30
N THR A 8 -16.10 13.75 15.01
CA THR A 8 -16.14 12.31 14.74
C THR A 8 -17.54 11.89 14.28
N LYS A 9 -17.60 10.89 13.39
CA LYS A 9 -18.84 10.28 12.91
C LYS A 9 -18.78 8.78 13.12
N VAL A 10 -19.88 8.21 13.63
CA VAL A 10 -20.01 6.75 13.81
C VAL A 10 -20.33 6.09 12.47
N LEU A 11 -19.60 5.03 12.14
CA LEU A 11 -19.86 4.16 11.01
C LEU A 11 -20.17 2.76 11.56
N THR A 12 -21.28 2.16 11.09
CA THR A 12 -21.73 0.84 11.53
C THR A 12 -21.83 -0.08 10.33
N THR A 13 -21.24 -1.26 10.41
CA THR A 13 -21.36 -2.32 9.40
C THR A 13 -21.32 -3.68 10.05
N HIS A 14 -21.92 -4.67 9.40
CA HIS A 14 -21.78 -6.07 9.79
C HIS A 14 -20.48 -6.63 9.22
N VAL A 15 -19.71 -7.32 10.06
CA VAL A 15 -18.50 -8.03 9.65
C VAL A 15 -18.66 -9.53 9.90
N PRO A 16 -18.02 -10.41 9.11
CA PRO A 16 -17.99 -11.83 9.41
C PRO A 16 -17.42 -12.10 10.80
N LEU A 17 -18.00 -13.06 11.53
CA LEU A 17 -17.56 -13.41 12.89
C LEU A 17 -16.07 -13.73 12.94
N SER A 18 -15.58 -14.51 11.97
CA SER A 18 -14.16 -14.88 11.86
C SER A 18 -13.22 -13.69 11.69
N LEU A 19 -13.70 -12.57 11.13
CA LEU A 19 -12.92 -11.35 11.04
C LEU A 19 -12.94 -10.59 12.37
N ALA A 20 -14.10 -10.50 13.03
CA ALA A 20 -14.22 -9.89 14.35
C ALA A 20 -13.31 -10.58 15.38
N GLU A 21 -13.28 -11.91 15.39
CA GLU A 21 -12.41 -12.71 16.27
C GLU A 21 -10.92 -12.41 16.04
N LYS A 22 -10.50 -12.25 14.77
CA LYS A 22 -9.12 -11.85 14.45
C LYS A 22 -8.80 -10.44 14.97
N VAL A 23 -9.74 -9.50 14.84
CA VAL A 23 -9.58 -8.15 15.38
C VAL A 23 -9.45 -8.19 16.91
N ASP A 24 -10.24 -9.03 17.58
CA ASP A 24 -10.15 -9.22 19.03
C ASP A 24 -8.78 -9.77 19.46
N GLN A 25 -8.25 -10.77 18.75
CA GLN A 25 -6.92 -11.33 19.03
C GLN A 25 -5.80 -10.29 18.84
N ILE A 26 -5.87 -9.48 17.78
CA ILE A 26 -4.90 -8.41 17.52
C ILE A 26 -5.01 -7.33 18.60
N ALA A 27 -6.23 -6.93 18.95
CA ALA A 27 -6.50 -5.94 20.00
C ALA A 27 -5.91 -6.39 21.34
N ALA A 28 -6.12 -7.65 21.71
CA ALA A 28 -5.54 -8.25 22.92
C ALA A 28 -4.01 -8.27 22.88
N ARG A 29 -3.40 -8.71 21.76
CA ARG A 29 -1.94 -8.78 21.59
C ARG A 29 -1.28 -7.41 21.67
N LEU A 30 -1.94 -6.37 21.19
CA LEU A 30 -1.40 -5.01 21.12
C LEU A 30 -1.83 -4.13 22.31
N GLU A 31 -2.64 -4.66 23.24
CA GLU A 31 -3.21 -3.91 24.37
C GLU A 31 -3.98 -2.65 23.92
N ARG A 32 -4.77 -2.79 22.84
CA ARG A 32 -5.56 -1.70 22.26
C ARG A 32 -7.05 -2.06 22.21
N SER A 33 -7.89 -1.05 22.08
CA SER A 33 -9.32 -1.28 21.86
C SER A 33 -9.58 -1.73 20.42
N ARG A 34 -10.63 -2.53 20.20
CA ARG A 34 -11.11 -2.86 18.85
C ARG A 34 -11.30 -1.64 17.97
N GLY A 35 -11.94 -0.59 18.52
CA GLY A 35 -12.17 0.66 17.80
C GLY A 35 -10.88 1.33 17.34
N TRP A 36 -9.81 1.24 18.13
CA TRP A 36 -8.49 1.74 17.73
C TRP A 36 -7.90 0.91 16.59
N ILE A 37 -8.00 -0.43 16.64
CA ILE A 37 -7.54 -1.31 15.55
C ILE A 37 -8.28 -1.01 14.25
N VAL A 38 -9.62 -0.90 14.32
CA VAL A 38 -10.45 -0.57 13.15
C VAL A 38 -10.11 0.81 12.59
N LYS A 39 -9.90 1.81 13.46
CA LYS A 39 -9.48 3.15 13.03
C LYS A 39 -8.14 3.15 12.31
N GLN A 40 -7.15 2.42 12.83
CA GLN A 40 -5.84 2.31 12.18
C GLN A 40 -5.94 1.60 10.84
N ALA A 41 -6.58 0.43 10.80
CA ALA A 41 -6.76 -0.32 9.56
C ALA A 41 -7.49 0.50 8.48
N LEU A 42 -8.49 1.30 8.86
CA LEU A 42 -9.21 2.16 7.93
C LEU A 42 -8.33 3.31 7.42
N ASN A 43 -7.57 3.97 8.29
CA ASN A 43 -6.63 5.02 7.88
C ASN A 43 -5.59 4.49 6.88
N ASP A 44 -4.98 3.35 7.21
CA ASP A 44 -3.94 2.74 6.37
C ASP A 44 -4.51 2.30 5.02
N TRP A 45 -5.72 1.74 5.01
CA TRP A 45 -6.40 1.36 3.78
C TRP A 45 -6.74 2.56 2.90
N VAL A 46 -7.28 3.64 3.47
CA VAL A 46 -7.60 4.86 2.71
C VAL A 46 -6.34 5.46 2.11
N ALA A 47 -5.27 5.62 2.90
CA ALA A 47 -4.00 6.15 2.41
C ALA A 47 -3.45 5.32 1.25
N LEU A 48 -3.53 3.98 1.34
CA LEU A 48 -3.12 3.09 0.25
C LEU A 48 -4.00 3.27 -1.00
N GLN A 49 -5.32 3.44 -0.85
CA GLN A 49 -6.20 3.66 -2.00
C GLN A 49 -5.93 5.01 -2.67
N GLU A 50 -5.73 6.07 -1.89
CA GLU A 50 -5.40 7.39 -2.39
C GLU A 50 -4.07 7.39 -3.15
N GLU A 51 -3.05 6.74 -2.59
CA GLU A 51 -1.74 6.66 -3.24
C GLU A 51 -1.78 5.84 -4.53
N ARG A 52 -2.50 4.71 -4.54
CA ARG A 52 -2.71 3.93 -5.78
C ARG A 52 -3.41 4.75 -6.85
N HIS A 53 -4.43 5.50 -6.47
CA HIS A 53 -5.15 6.36 -7.39
C HIS A 53 -4.26 7.47 -7.94
N ARG A 54 -3.50 8.14 -7.06
CA ARG A 54 -2.52 9.18 -7.42
C ARG A 54 -1.50 8.66 -8.43
N LEU A 55 -0.85 7.53 -8.14
CA LEU A 55 0.14 6.90 -9.03
C LEU A 55 -0.46 6.48 -10.37
N THR A 56 -1.72 6.01 -10.39
CA THR A 56 -2.40 5.67 -11.64
C THR A 56 -2.61 6.90 -12.53
N LEU A 57 -3.04 8.02 -11.95
CA LEU A 57 -3.22 9.27 -12.69
C LEU A 57 -1.89 9.85 -13.17
N GLU A 58 -0.85 9.79 -12.33
CA GLU A 58 0.50 10.20 -12.68
C GLU A 58 1.03 9.40 -13.88
N ALA A 59 0.90 8.06 -13.84
CA ALA A 59 1.32 7.20 -14.95
C ALA A 59 0.55 7.48 -16.25
N LEU A 60 -0.75 7.79 -16.19
CA LEU A 60 -1.51 8.18 -17.38
C LEU A 60 -1.02 9.52 -17.95
N ALA A 61 -0.72 10.49 -17.09
CA ALA A 61 -0.18 11.78 -17.52
C ALA A 61 1.20 11.64 -18.16
N ASP A 62 2.05 10.74 -17.65
CA ASP A 62 3.36 10.45 -18.25
C ASP A 62 3.23 9.81 -19.63
N VAL A 63 2.26 8.91 -19.83
CA VAL A 63 1.96 8.35 -21.15
C VAL A 63 1.50 9.44 -22.12
N ASP A 64 0.58 10.32 -21.69
CA ASP A 64 0.08 11.42 -22.51
C ASP A 64 1.19 12.44 -22.85
N ALA A 65 2.14 12.67 -21.94
CA ALA A 65 3.30 13.53 -22.15
C ALA A 65 4.42 12.87 -22.98
N GLY A 66 4.33 11.57 -23.25
CA GLY A 66 5.38 10.80 -23.92
C GLY A 66 6.59 10.49 -23.04
N ASN A 67 6.48 10.61 -21.71
CA ASN A 67 7.49 10.23 -20.71
C ASN A 67 7.53 8.70 -20.53
N VAL A 68 7.67 7.96 -21.63
CA VAL A 68 7.68 6.49 -21.66
C VAL A 68 9.08 5.97 -21.91
N VAL A 69 9.36 4.77 -21.39
CA VAL A 69 10.62 4.06 -21.66
C VAL A 69 10.43 3.11 -22.84
N ASP A 70 11.36 3.11 -23.78
CA ASP A 70 11.33 2.22 -24.93
C ASP A 70 11.36 0.73 -24.51
N HIS A 71 10.53 -0.07 -25.18
CA HIS A 71 10.39 -1.49 -24.86
C HIS A 71 11.69 -2.28 -25.03
N GLN A 72 12.51 -1.96 -26.04
CA GLN A 72 13.77 -2.64 -26.30
C GLN A 72 14.76 -2.41 -25.15
N LEU A 73 14.81 -1.19 -24.60
CA LEU A 73 15.66 -0.86 -23.46
C LEU A 73 15.27 -1.67 -22.21
N ILE A 74 13.97 -1.79 -21.92
CA ILE A 74 13.49 -2.64 -20.83
C ILE A 74 13.83 -4.11 -21.09
N GLY A 75 13.70 -4.59 -22.34
CA GLY A 75 14.06 -5.95 -22.73
C GLY A 75 15.55 -6.27 -22.57
N ASP A 76 16.43 -5.32 -22.87
CA ASP A 76 17.87 -5.45 -22.67
C ASP A 76 18.22 -5.53 -21.18
N TRP A 77 17.58 -4.67 -20.36
CA TRP A 77 17.75 -4.69 -18.91
C TRP A 77 17.25 -5.99 -18.26
N VAL A 78 16.06 -6.47 -18.62
CA VAL A 78 15.53 -7.75 -18.08
C VAL A 78 16.47 -8.92 -18.40
N ARG A 79 17.09 -8.92 -19.58
CA ARG A 79 18.05 -9.96 -19.97
C ARG A 79 19.34 -9.88 -19.17
N SER A 80 19.83 -8.68 -18.81
CA SER A 80 21.03 -8.54 -17.99
C SER A 80 20.83 -8.99 -16.54
N LEU A 81 19.60 -8.96 -16.01
CA LEU A 81 19.29 -9.49 -14.67
C LEU A 81 19.44 -11.01 -14.55
N GLY A 82 19.29 -11.74 -15.67
CA GLY A 82 19.43 -13.20 -15.73
C GLY A 82 20.86 -13.68 -15.97
N THR A 83 21.77 -12.78 -16.31
CA THR A 83 23.20 -13.08 -16.50
C THR A 83 23.96 -12.60 -15.27
N SER A 84 24.15 -13.47 -14.28
CA SER A 84 25.13 -13.25 -13.24
C SER A 84 26.52 -13.17 -13.90
N GLU A 85 27.25 -12.08 -13.71
CA GLU A 85 28.67 -11.92 -14.07
C GLU A 85 29.59 -12.77 -13.18
N ASP A 86 29.23 -14.02 -12.88
CA ASP A 86 30.00 -14.91 -11.98
C ASP A 86 30.81 -15.99 -12.72
N GLU A 87 30.80 -16.02 -14.06
CA GLU A 87 31.59 -16.98 -14.85
C GLU A 87 32.89 -16.41 -15.47
N ALA A 88 33.33 -15.21 -15.08
CA ALA A 88 34.54 -14.59 -15.65
C ALA A 88 35.78 -14.56 -14.71
N GLN A 89 35.68 -15.11 -13.48
CA GLN A 89 36.81 -15.12 -12.52
C GLN A 89 37.20 -16.52 -12.03
N SER A 90 37.03 -17.55 -12.87
CA SER A 90 37.63 -18.87 -12.64
C SER A 90 38.38 -19.34 -13.89
N ARG A 91 39.48 -18.64 -14.19
CA ARG A 91 40.61 -19.14 -14.98
C ARG A 91 41.91 -18.57 -14.46
#